data_AF-A0A7S2R795-F1
#
_entry.id   AF-A0A7S2R795-F1
#
_cell.length_a   1.000
_cell.length_b   1.000
_cell.length_c   1.000
_cell.angle_alpha   90.00
_cell.angle_beta   90.00
_cell.angle_gamma   90.00
#
_symmetry.space_group_name_H-M   'P 1'
#
loop_
_entity.id
_entity.type
_entity.pdbx_description
1 polymer ?
#
loop_
_entity_poly.entity_id
_entity_poly.type
_entity_poly.pdbx_seq_one_letter_code
_entity_poly.pdbx_strand_id
1 'polypeptide(L)'
;ALIGPPVAAEDGISTNIGRYVWNLVSQVLPLVTDEYSFAQLLLILQAKALPSVIDTAQREAYLGRTALSIPQKLKFMPQGTLQWRLTEWLCNGCKDISNRKQEIKTILNKVPTLIIAGEDDATLPSIDEAQRLLSLISSSSVHVVEGAGHASTCGGRIDLAAVMRNKFPIIAKQNRGRLEMKSSASQGTDEWFGMEPRYDGKQSFGLSPLKYWSKLLYRQWKPLSEKMPK
;
A
#
# COMPACT_ATOMS: atom_id res chain seq x y z
N ALA A 1 2.85 -5.16 27.17
CA ALA A 1 1.67 -5.42 26.34
C ALA A 1 2.12 -6.10 25.04
N LEU A 2 1.60 -7.30 24.75
CA LEU A 2 1.80 -7.96 23.47
C LEU A 2 1.19 -7.08 22.37
N ILE A 3 2.01 -6.63 21.43
CA ILE A 3 1.57 -5.82 20.30
C ILE A 3 1.31 -6.78 19.15
N GLY A 4 0.06 -7.18 18.93
CA GLY A 4 -0.31 -8.05 17.81
C GLY A 4 -1.58 -8.87 18.05
N PRO A 5 -2.13 -9.51 17.00
CA PRO A 5 -3.26 -10.44 17.13
C PRO A 5 -2.87 -11.66 17.98
N PRO A 6 -3.84 -12.37 18.60
CA PRO A 6 -3.58 -13.51 19.48
C PRO A 6 -2.67 -14.60 18.87
N VAL A 7 -2.74 -14.77 17.55
CA VAL A 7 -1.89 -15.71 16.77
C VAL A 7 -0.39 -15.38 16.86
N ALA A 8 -0.01 -14.14 17.20
CA ALA A 8 1.38 -13.74 17.44
C ALA A 8 1.82 -13.92 18.91
N ALA A 9 0.91 -14.35 19.79
CA ALA A 9 1.13 -14.50 21.23
C ALA A 9 1.12 -15.97 21.70
N GLU A 10 0.67 -16.91 20.86
CA GLU A 10 0.61 -18.33 21.20
C GLU A 10 1.85 -19.08 20.72
N ASP A 11 2.55 -19.73 21.64
CA ASP A 11 3.73 -20.60 21.41
C ASP A 11 3.39 -21.92 20.64
N GLY A 12 2.26 -21.96 19.92
CA GLY A 12 1.73 -23.11 19.19
C GLY A 12 1.55 -22.84 17.70
N ILE A 13 2.65 -22.50 17.02
CA ILE A 13 2.66 -22.02 15.62
C ILE A 13 2.21 -23.08 14.59
N SER A 14 2.08 -24.37 14.93
CA SER A 14 1.92 -25.44 13.93
C SER A 14 0.49 -25.68 13.42
N THR A 15 -0.55 -25.60 14.25
CA THR A 15 -1.89 -26.13 13.89
C THR A 15 -2.89 -25.09 13.36
N ASN A 16 -2.61 -23.79 13.45
CA ASN A 16 -3.56 -22.73 13.06
C ASN A 16 -3.09 -21.81 11.90
N ILE A 17 -1.91 -22.01 11.33
CA ILE A 17 -1.43 -21.20 10.20
C ILE A 17 -2.36 -21.34 8.99
N GLY A 18 -2.77 -22.56 8.63
CA GLY A 18 -3.64 -22.78 7.47
C GLY A 18 -4.98 -22.05 7.60
N ARG A 19 -5.59 -22.08 8.80
CA ARG A 19 -6.84 -21.37 9.10
C ARG A 19 -6.65 -19.85 9.11
N TYR A 20 -5.53 -19.36 9.62
CA TYR A 20 -5.18 -17.93 9.57
C TYR A 20 -5.02 -17.44 8.13
N VAL A 21 -4.26 -18.18 7.31
CA VAL A 21 -4.04 -17.88 5.89
C VAL A 21 -5.38 -17.88 5.13
N TRP A 22 -6.22 -18.90 5.33
CA TRP A 22 -7.55 -18.96 4.71
C TRP A 22 -8.45 -17.78 5.08
N ASN A 23 -8.53 -17.45 6.38
CA ASN A 23 -9.33 -16.32 6.84
C ASN A 23 -8.80 -15.00 6.28
N LEU A 24 -7.48 -14.80 6.25
CA LEU A 24 -6.86 -13.61 5.68
C LEU A 24 -7.17 -13.49 4.19
N VAL A 25 -7.03 -14.58 3.43
CA VAL A 25 -7.40 -14.63 2.02
C VAL A 25 -8.86 -14.25 1.83
N SER A 26 -9.80 -14.87 2.54
CA SER A 26 -11.24 -14.56 2.38
C SER A 26 -11.61 -13.10 2.68
N GLN A 27 -10.88 -12.45 3.58
CA GLN A 27 -11.17 -11.07 4.03
C GLN A 27 -10.46 -10.02 3.18
N VAL A 28 -9.31 -10.37 2.60
CA VAL A 28 -8.52 -9.48 1.75
C VAL A 28 -8.91 -9.62 0.29
N LEU A 29 -9.36 -10.79 -0.17
CA LEU A 29 -9.71 -11.08 -1.56
C LEU A 29 -10.64 -10.02 -2.20
N PRO A 30 -11.68 -9.50 -1.52
CA PRO A 30 -12.52 -8.44 -2.08
C PRO A 30 -11.80 -7.10 -2.32
N LEU A 31 -10.62 -6.87 -1.74
CA LEU A 31 -9.77 -5.71 -1.99
C LEU A 31 -8.79 -5.93 -3.17
N VAL A 32 -8.73 -7.16 -3.68
CA VAL A 32 -7.80 -7.64 -4.71
C VAL A 32 -8.64 -8.31 -5.83
N THR A 33 -9.64 -7.61 -6.36
CA THR A 33 -10.68 -8.17 -7.24
C THR A 33 -10.37 -8.11 -8.74
N ASP A 34 -9.11 -8.27 -9.14
CA ASP A 34 -8.79 -8.52 -10.54
C ASP A 34 -8.21 -9.92 -10.78
N GLU A 35 -8.11 -10.31 -12.05
CA GLU A 35 -7.71 -11.64 -12.49
C GLU A 35 -6.31 -12.08 -12.00
N TYR A 36 -5.44 -11.13 -11.61
CA TYR A 36 -4.04 -11.41 -11.21
C TYR A 36 -3.79 -11.25 -9.72
N SER A 37 -4.63 -10.47 -9.06
CA SER A 37 -4.60 -10.14 -7.65
C SER A 37 -4.49 -11.35 -6.71
N PHE A 38 -5.21 -12.44 -7.01
CA PHE A 38 -5.18 -13.64 -6.17
C PHE A 38 -3.82 -14.34 -6.21
N ALA A 39 -3.26 -14.54 -7.40
CA ALA A 39 -1.94 -15.14 -7.56
C ALA A 39 -0.87 -14.31 -6.85
N GLN A 40 -0.95 -12.98 -6.95
CA GLN A 40 -0.05 -12.06 -6.25
C GLN A 40 -0.17 -12.17 -4.73
N LEU A 41 -1.40 -12.22 -4.21
CA LEU A 41 -1.63 -12.43 -2.78
C LEU A 41 -0.98 -13.73 -2.30
N LEU A 42 -1.08 -14.82 -3.07
CA LEU A 42 -0.41 -16.08 -2.74
C LEU A 42 1.11 -15.93 -2.72
N LEU A 43 1.70 -15.27 -3.71
CA LEU A 43 3.15 -15.05 -3.77
C LEU A 43 3.66 -14.19 -2.60
N ILE A 44 2.88 -13.18 -2.20
CA ILE A 44 3.12 -12.35 -1.01
C ILE A 44 3.04 -13.20 0.26
N LEU A 45 1.98 -13.99 0.44
CA LEU A 45 1.80 -14.85 1.61
C LEU A 45 2.87 -15.94 1.72
N GLN A 46 3.35 -16.45 0.59
CA GLN A 46 4.49 -17.38 0.50
C GLN A 46 5.86 -16.70 0.67
N ALA A 47 5.90 -15.36 0.80
CA ALA A 47 7.10 -14.53 0.84
C ALA A 47 8.09 -14.80 -0.31
N LYS A 48 7.53 -15.06 -1.49
CA LYS A 48 8.32 -15.26 -2.70
C LYS A 48 8.53 -13.94 -3.45
N ALA A 49 7.50 -13.12 -3.52
CA ALA A 49 7.56 -11.79 -4.14
C ALA A 49 6.74 -10.76 -3.38
N LEU A 50 7.09 -9.50 -3.62
CA LEU A 50 6.45 -8.34 -3.03
C LEU A 50 6.24 -7.26 -4.11
N PRO A 51 5.23 -6.38 -3.95
CA PRO A 51 5.08 -5.22 -4.82
C PRO A 51 6.39 -4.40 -4.88
N SER A 52 6.74 -3.81 -6.03
CA SER A 52 8.07 -3.20 -6.23
C SER A 52 8.39 -2.03 -5.28
N VAL A 53 7.36 -1.42 -4.70
CA VAL A 53 7.49 -0.39 -3.65
C VAL A 53 7.81 -0.94 -2.26
N ILE A 54 7.64 -2.24 -2.04
CA ILE A 54 7.92 -2.98 -0.80
C ILE A 54 9.27 -3.70 -0.94
N ASP A 55 10.33 -2.90 -0.99
CA ASP A 55 11.71 -3.31 -1.30
C ASP A 55 12.60 -3.49 -0.06
N THR A 56 12.04 -3.35 1.15
CA THR A 56 12.78 -3.36 2.42
C THR A 56 11.97 -4.01 3.54
N ALA A 57 12.67 -4.56 4.55
CA ALA A 57 12.04 -5.18 5.71
C ALA A 57 11.11 -4.23 6.49
N GLN A 58 11.45 -2.95 6.58
CA GLN A 58 10.59 -1.98 7.25
C GLN A 58 9.28 -1.74 6.49
N ARG A 59 9.32 -1.68 5.15
CA ARG A 59 8.12 -1.50 4.31
C ARG A 59 7.25 -2.75 4.31
N GLU A 60 7.87 -3.94 4.23
CA GLU A 60 7.16 -5.22 4.36
C GLU A 60 6.45 -5.33 5.71
N ALA A 61 7.15 -4.98 6.80
CA ALA A 61 6.55 -4.97 8.13
C ALA A 61 5.42 -3.93 8.26
N TYR A 62 5.52 -2.79 7.56
CA TYR A 62 4.45 -1.81 7.50
C TYR A 62 3.21 -2.37 6.81
N LEU A 63 3.36 -2.97 5.61
CA LEU A 63 2.28 -3.62 4.87
C LEU A 63 1.55 -4.66 5.75
N GLY A 64 2.31 -5.49 6.47
CA GLY A 64 1.75 -6.46 7.41
C GLY A 64 0.92 -5.84 8.53
N ARG A 65 1.41 -4.75 9.13
CA ARG A 65 0.73 -4.05 10.23
C ARG A 65 -0.44 -3.17 9.79
N THR A 66 -0.48 -2.73 8.54
CA THR A 66 -1.56 -1.87 8.04
C THR A 66 -2.54 -2.73 7.27
N ALA A 67 -2.23 -3.05 6.02
CA ALA A 67 -3.13 -3.77 5.12
C ALA A 67 -3.60 -5.12 5.68
N LEU A 68 -2.67 -5.97 6.10
CA LEU A 68 -3.00 -7.37 6.45
C LEU A 68 -3.60 -7.54 7.85
N SER A 69 -3.47 -6.55 8.72
CA SER A 69 -4.07 -6.59 10.06
C SER A 69 -5.41 -5.86 10.17
N ILE A 70 -5.81 -5.08 9.14
CA ILE A 70 -7.08 -4.33 9.14
C ILE A 70 -8.28 -5.22 9.47
N PRO A 71 -8.47 -6.39 8.83
CA PRO A 71 -9.64 -7.21 9.12
C PRO A 71 -9.71 -7.68 10.58
N GLN A 72 -8.55 -7.93 11.19
CA GLN A 72 -8.46 -8.33 12.60
C GLN A 72 -8.67 -7.14 13.53
N LYS A 73 -8.12 -5.97 13.20
CA LYS A 73 -8.25 -4.77 14.02
C LYS A 73 -9.66 -4.19 14.00
N LEU A 74 -10.31 -4.17 12.84
CA LEU A 74 -11.67 -3.63 12.70
C LEU A 74 -12.68 -4.47 13.47
N LYS A 75 -12.58 -5.80 13.43
CA LYS A 75 -13.49 -6.71 14.15
C LYS A 75 -13.52 -6.45 15.66
N PHE A 76 -12.40 -6.06 16.26
CA PHE A 76 -12.27 -5.83 17.70
C PHE A 76 -12.26 -4.35 18.07
N MET A 77 -12.49 -3.44 17.11
CA MET A 77 -12.54 -2.02 17.42
C MET A 77 -13.86 -1.69 18.12
N PRO A 78 -13.85 -1.05 19.31
CA PRO A 78 -15.08 -0.61 19.95
C PRO A 78 -15.85 0.32 19.00
N GLN A 79 -17.17 0.13 18.92
CA GLN A 79 -18.03 0.88 18.00
C GLN A 79 -17.85 2.40 18.17
N GLY A 80 -17.83 2.89 19.42
CA GLY A 80 -17.61 4.32 19.70
C GLY A 80 -16.25 4.83 19.20
N THR A 81 -15.20 3.99 19.26
CA THR A 81 -13.88 4.34 18.72
C THR A 81 -13.89 4.39 17.20
N LEU A 82 -14.53 3.43 16.53
CA LEU A 82 -14.65 3.44 15.08
C LEU A 82 -15.46 4.65 14.61
N GLN A 83 -16.61 4.90 15.24
CA GLN A 83 -17.46 6.06 14.95
C GLN A 83 -16.68 7.37 15.13
N TRP A 84 -15.99 7.54 16.25
CA TRP A 84 -15.17 8.73 16.48
C TRP A 84 -14.10 8.89 15.39
N ARG A 85 -13.36 7.82 15.02
CA ARG A 85 -12.35 7.89 13.95
C ARG A 85 -12.95 8.29 12.61
N LEU A 86 -14.10 7.71 12.25
CA LEU A 86 -14.80 8.05 11.01
C LEU A 86 -15.28 9.50 11.03
N THR A 87 -15.83 9.98 12.14
CA THR A 87 -16.26 11.38 12.29
C THR A 87 -15.08 12.34 12.19
N GLU A 88 -13.98 12.10 12.92
CA GLU A 88 -12.82 12.99 12.88
C GLU A 88 -12.18 13.03 11.50
N TRP A 89 -12.03 11.88 10.83
CA TRP A 89 -11.41 11.84 9.51
C TRP A 89 -12.34 12.31 8.38
N LEU A 90 -13.53 11.72 8.30
CA LEU A 90 -14.42 11.90 7.14
C LEU A 90 -15.31 13.15 7.27
N CYS A 91 -15.65 13.58 8.49
CA CYS A 91 -16.46 14.79 8.67
C CYS A 91 -15.56 15.99 8.99
N ASN A 92 -14.83 15.94 10.09
CA ASN A 92 -14.03 17.08 10.55
C ASN A 92 -12.84 17.33 9.62
N GLY A 93 -12.10 16.28 9.24
CA GLY A 93 -10.97 16.37 8.32
C GLY A 93 -11.38 16.88 6.94
N CYS A 94 -12.46 16.34 6.36
CA CYS A 94 -12.98 16.84 5.08
C CYS A 94 -13.44 18.30 5.16
N LYS A 95 -14.09 18.70 6.27
CA LYS A 95 -14.48 20.09 6.50
C LYS A 95 -13.27 21.02 6.61
N ASP A 96 -12.23 20.62 7.35
CA ASP A 96 -10.99 21.39 7.49
C ASP A 96 -10.28 21.56 6.14
N ILE A 97 -10.11 20.47 5.38
CA ILE A 97 -9.54 20.48 4.03
C ILE A 97 -10.38 21.37 3.10
N SER A 98 -11.71 21.30 3.18
CA SER A 98 -12.60 22.11 2.35
C SER A 98 -12.49 23.60 2.67
N ASN A 99 -12.39 23.96 3.95
CA ASN A 99 -12.17 25.35 4.38
C ASN A 99 -10.81 25.88 3.92
N ARG A 100 -9.81 25.00 3.83
CA ARG A 100 -8.43 25.31 3.41
C ARG A 100 -8.16 25.00 1.94
N LYS A 101 -9.20 24.81 1.13
CA LYS A 101 -9.10 24.34 -0.26
C LYS A 101 -8.13 25.19 -1.10
N GLN A 102 -8.16 26.52 -0.95
CA GLN A 102 -7.30 27.41 -1.74
C GLN A 102 -5.83 27.34 -1.30
N GLU A 103 -5.57 27.24 0.01
CA GLU A 103 -4.23 27.05 0.56
C GLU A 103 -3.65 25.71 0.10
N ILE A 104 -4.41 24.63 0.26
CA ILE A 104 -4.03 23.28 -0.16
C ILE A 104 -3.79 23.24 -1.67
N LYS A 105 -4.66 23.84 -2.47
CA LYS A 105 -4.46 23.96 -3.93
C LYS A 105 -3.16 24.69 -4.27
N THR A 106 -2.86 25.77 -3.56
CA THR A 106 -1.61 26.53 -3.75
C THR A 106 -0.38 25.69 -3.42
N ILE A 107 -0.42 24.88 -2.35
CA ILE A 107 0.67 23.97 -1.97
C ILE A 107 0.80 22.84 -2.99
N LEU A 108 -0.27 22.14 -3.30
CA LEU A 108 -0.28 21.01 -4.22
C LEU A 108 0.17 21.41 -5.63
N ASN A 109 -0.16 22.62 -6.09
CA ASN A 109 0.30 23.13 -7.39
C ASN A 109 1.82 23.38 -7.45
N LYS A 110 2.50 23.48 -6.31
CA LYS A 110 3.96 23.58 -6.24
C LYS A 110 4.65 22.21 -6.18
N VAL A 111 3.89 21.15 -5.93
CA VAL A 111 4.41 19.79 -5.74
C VAL A 111 4.03 18.94 -6.96
N PRO A 112 5.01 18.52 -7.77
CA PRO A 112 4.76 17.56 -8.84
C PRO A 112 4.06 16.32 -8.27
N THR A 113 2.89 16.01 -8.80
CA THR A 113 2.00 14.98 -8.27
C THR A 113 1.73 13.91 -9.33
N LEU A 114 1.81 12.64 -8.94
CA LEU A 114 1.45 11.51 -9.78
C LEU A 114 0.25 10.82 -9.15
N ILE A 115 -0.84 10.75 -9.89
CA ILE A 115 -2.07 10.08 -9.49
C ILE A 115 -2.08 8.73 -10.21
N ILE A 116 -2.26 7.66 -9.45
CA ILE A 116 -2.41 6.30 -9.99
C ILE A 116 -3.85 5.87 -9.72
N ALA A 117 -4.52 5.34 -10.75
CA ALA A 117 -5.87 4.82 -10.62
C ALA A 117 -5.97 3.45 -11.30
N GLY A 118 -6.65 2.51 -10.65
CA GLY A 118 -7.06 1.26 -11.28
C GLY A 118 -8.33 1.48 -12.10
N GLU A 119 -8.37 0.93 -13.31
CA GLU A 119 -9.54 1.00 -14.20
C GLU A 119 -10.75 0.25 -13.62
N ASP A 120 -10.50 -0.94 -13.07
CA ASP A 120 -11.52 -1.86 -12.55
C ASP A 120 -11.58 -1.83 -11.01
N ASP A 121 -11.30 -0.66 -10.40
CA ASP A 121 -11.39 -0.52 -8.95
C ASP A 121 -12.85 -0.61 -8.46
N ALA A 122 -13.22 -1.79 -7.96
CA ALA A 122 -14.55 -2.03 -7.39
C ALA A 122 -14.73 -1.47 -5.96
N THR A 123 -13.66 -0.94 -5.36
CA THR A 123 -13.67 -0.43 -3.97
C THR A 123 -13.93 1.07 -3.94
N LEU A 124 -13.39 1.81 -4.91
CA LEU A 124 -13.48 3.26 -5.02
C LEU A 124 -13.70 3.68 -6.48
N PRO A 125 -14.40 4.78 -6.76
CA PRO A 125 -14.51 5.35 -8.11
C PRO A 125 -13.20 6.01 -8.54
N SER A 126 -12.14 5.22 -8.66
CA SER A 126 -10.75 5.69 -8.76
C SER A 126 -10.49 6.51 -10.03
N ILE A 127 -11.14 6.20 -11.15
CA ILE A 127 -11.02 6.95 -12.40
C ILE A 127 -11.67 8.33 -12.29
N ASP A 128 -12.92 8.40 -11.83
CA ASP A 128 -13.64 9.66 -11.66
C ASP A 128 -12.90 10.56 -10.66
N GLU A 129 -12.41 9.98 -9.57
CA GLU A 129 -11.64 10.70 -8.56
C GLU A 129 -10.30 11.21 -9.10
N ALA A 130 -9.61 10.41 -9.91
CA ALA A 130 -8.37 10.84 -10.56
C ALA A 130 -8.60 12.02 -11.51
N GLN A 131 -9.68 11.99 -12.30
CA GLN A 131 -10.07 13.10 -13.17
C GLN A 131 -10.43 14.36 -12.35
N ARG A 132 -11.19 14.20 -11.27
CA ARG A 132 -11.51 15.28 -10.34
C ARG A 132 -10.25 15.92 -9.77
N LEU A 133 -9.29 15.11 -9.31
CA LEU A 133 -8.02 15.59 -8.76
C LEU A 133 -7.15 16.29 -9.81
N LEU A 134 -7.12 15.79 -11.06
CA LEU A 134 -6.42 16.43 -12.18
C LEU A 134 -6.92 17.87 -12.42
N SER A 135 -8.23 18.10 -12.29
CA SER A 135 -8.82 19.45 -12.40
C SER A 135 -8.43 20.40 -11.26
N LEU A 136 -8.04 19.84 -10.10
CA LEU A 136 -7.72 20.62 -8.90
C LEU A 136 -6.23 20.90 -8.76
N ILE A 137 -5.37 19.97 -9.20
CA ILE A 137 -3.92 20.01 -9.01
C ILE A 137 -3.26 20.21 -10.37
N SER A 138 -2.86 21.45 -10.69
CA SER A 138 -2.33 21.79 -12.02
C SER A 138 -0.98 21.14 -12.32
N SER A 139 -0.21 20.79 -11.29
CA SER A 139 1.08 20.09 -11.41
C SER A 139 0.93 18.58 -11.23
N SER A 140 -0.19 18.01 -11.69
CA SER A 140 -0.45 16.57 -11.59
C SER A 140 -0.47 15.87 -12.96
N SER A 141 -0.26 14.57 -12.93
CA SER A 141 -0.57 13.68 -14.04
C SER A 141 -1.24 12.42 -13.54
N VAL A 142 -2.13 11.86 -14.35
CA VAL A 142 -2.80 10.60 -14.08
C VAL A 142 -2.13 9.49 -14.88
N HIS A 143 -1.92 8.34 -14.25
CA HIS A 143 -1.59 7.09 -14.90
C HIS A 143 -2.65 6.06 -14.51
N VAL A 144 -3.46 5.67 -15.49
CA VAL A 144 -4.47 4.63 -15.34
C VAL A 144 -3.81 3.28 -15.60
N VAL A 145 -4.06 2.32 -14.70
CA VAL A 145 -3.58 0.95 -14.83
C VAL A 145 -4.72 0.09 -15.38
N GLU A 146 -4.59 -0.29 -16.65
CA GLU A 146 -5.62 -1.02 -17.40
C GLU A 146 -5.96 -2.36 -16.73
N GLY A 147 -7.25 -2.59 -16.54
CA GLY A 147 -7.83 -3.75 -15.85
C GLY A 147 -7.39 -3.97 -14.40
N ALA A 148 -6.78 -2.98 -13.75
CA ALA A 148 -6.33 -3.11 -12.36
C ALA A 148 -7.44 -2.76 -11.37
N GLY A 149 -7.56 -3.58 -10.32
CA GLY A 149 -8.33 -3.24 -9.12
C GLY A 149 -7.56 -2.34 -8.15
N HIS A 150 -8.08 -2.17 -6.94
CA HIS A 150 -7.54 -1.25 -5.93
C HIS A 150 -6.07 -1.53 -5.58
N ALA A 151 -5.76 -2.75 -5.15
CA ALA A 151 -4.43 -3.13 -4.67
C ALA A 151 -3.40 -3.33 -5.79
N SER A 152 -3.87 -3.62 -7.00
CA SER A 152 -3.00 -3.92 -8.17
C SER A 152 -2.28 -2.70 -8.75
N THR A 153 -2.67 -1.50 -8.29
CA THR A 153 -1.96 -0.25 -8.56
C THR A 153 -0.61 -0.15 -7.85
N CYS A 154 -0.41 -0.94 -6.79
CA CYS A 154 0.83 -0.92 -5.99
C CYS A 154 1.85 -1.97 -6.44
N GLY A 155 1.43 -2.93 -7.26
CA GLY A 155 2.19 -4.04 -7.81
C GLY A 155 1.24 -5.01 -8.50
N GLY A 156 1.73 -5.85 -9.41
CA GLY A 156 0.87 -6.78 -10.14
C GLY A 156 0.73 -6.43 -11.62
N ARG A 157 0.00 -5.36 -11.92
CA ARG A 157 -0.13 -4.86 -13.31
C ARG A 157 0.83 -3.72 -13.65
N ILE A 158 1.53 -3.21 -12.65
CA ILE A 158 2.42 -2.06 -12.78
C ILE A 158 3.67 -2.22 -11.91
N ASP A 159 4.83 -1.82 -12.44
CA ASP A 159 6.01 -1.54 -11.62
C ASP A 159 5.92 -0.08 -11.12
N LEU A 160 5.19 0.12 -10.02
CA LEU A 160 4.93 1.47 -9.48
C LEU A 160 6.23 2.24 -9.19
N ALA A 161 7.27 1.55 -8.73
CA ALA A 161 8.58 2.16 -8.51
C ALA A 161 9.21 2.69 -9.81
N ALA A 162 9.11 1.93 -10.92
CA ALA A 162 9.57 2.40 -12.23
C ALA A 162 8.75 3.59 -12.73
N VAL A 163 7.42 3.54 -12.62
CA VAL A 163 6.55 4.66 -13.03
C VAL A 163 6.85 5.93 -12.24
N MET A 164 7.09 5.82 -10.93
CA MET A 164 7.54 6.94 -10.11
C MET A 164 8.89 7.50 -10.57
N ARG A 165 9.88 6.65 -10.88
CA ARG A 165 11.20 7.11 -11.34
C ARG A 165 11.13 7.78 -12.71
N ASN A 166 10.34 7.23 -13.62
CA ASN A 166 10.11 7.83 -14.94
C ASN A 166 9.46 9.21 -14.81
N LYS A 167 8.43 9.33 -13.96
CA LYS A 167 7.73 10.59 -13.75
C LYS A 167 8.56 11.63 -13.03
N PHE A 168 9.39 11.21 -12.08
CA PHE A 168 10.18 12.10 -11.22
C PHE A 168 11.68 11.82 -11.38
N PRO A 169 12.38 12.51 -12.31
CA PRO A 169 13.80 12.30 -12.57
C PRO A 169 14.70 12.48 -11.34
N ILE A 170 14.28 13.28 -10.35
CA ILE A 170 15.00 13.42 -9.08
C ILE A 170 15.10 12.10 -8.31
N ILE A 171 14.06 11.25 -8.37
CA ILE A 171 14.03 9.93 -7.76
C ILE A 171 14.96 8.98 -8.53
N ALA A 172 14.94 9.04 -9.86
CA ALA A 172 15.83 8.25 -10.72
C ALA A 172 17.32 8.54 -10.48
N LYS A 173 17.68 9.81 -10.23
CA LYS A 173 19.07 10.20 -9.92
C LYS A 173 19.56 9.62 -8.59
N GLN A 174 18.67 9.49 -7.61
CA GLN A 174 19.01 8.98 -6.28
C GLN A 174 19.01 7.45 -6.21
N ASN A 175 18.13 6.80 -6.97
CA ASN A 175 18.00 5.35 -7.03
C ASN A 175 18.15 4.88 -8.48
N ARG A 176 19.27 4.19 -8.78
CA ARG A 176 19.60 3.60 -10.09
C ARG A 176 18.72 2.37 -10.45
N GLY A 177 17.42 2.45 -10.20
CA GLY A 177 16.47 1.42 -10.59
C GLY A 177 15.96 1.61 -12.02
N ARG A 178 15.21 0.63 -12.53
CA ARG A 178 14.57 0.72 -13.85
C ARG A 178 13.60 1.91 -13.92
N LEU A 179 13.52 2.52 -15.10
CA LEU A 179 12.56 3.59 -15.42
C LEU A 179 11.30 3.04 -16.09
N GLU A 180 11.40 1.85 -16.67
CA GLU A 180 10.29 1.20 -17.36
C GLU A 180 9.85 -0.05 -16.61
N MET A 181 8.58 -0.39 -16.81
CA MET A 181 8.01 -1.65 -16.35
C MET A 181 8.73 -2.82 -17.02
N LYS A 182 8.85 -3.96 -16.32
CA LYS A 182 9.31 -5.20 -16.95
C LYS A 182 8.39 -5.51 -18.13
N SER A 183 8.98 -5.83 -19.29
CA SER A 183 8.19 -6.24 -20.46
C SER A 183 7.22 -7.38 -20.12
N SER A 184 7.64 -8.32 -19.27
CA SER A 184 6.76 -9.38 -18.79
C SER A 184 5.54 -8.88 -18.02
N ALA A 185 5.72 -7.95 -17.09
CA ALA A 185 4.63 -7.32 -16.36
C ALA A 185 3.65 -6.57 -17.29
N SER A 186 4.18 -5.88 -18.31
CA SER A 186 3.36 -5.16 -19.30
C SER A 186 2.50 -6.07 -20.18
N GLN A 187 3.00 -7.27 -20.45
CA GLN A 187 2.31 -8.27 -21.28
C GLN A 187 1.41 -9.17 -20.45
N GLY A 188 1.41 -8.98 -19.14
CA GLY A 188 0.82 -9.93 -18.23
C GLY A 188 1.39 -11.34 -18.42
N THR A 189 2.71 -11.46 -18.40
CA THR A 189 3.44 -12.73 -18.45
C THR A 189 4.45 -12.78 -17.30
N ASP A 190 5.08 -13.95 -17.08
CA ASP A 190 6.09 -14.24 -16.03
C ASP A 190 5.51 -14.54 -14.63
N GLU A 191 6.24 -15.35 -13.85
CA GLU A 191 5.84 -15.88 -12.53
C GLU A 191 5.52 -14.77 -11.53
N TRP A 192 6.12 -13.60 -11.71
CA TRP A 192 6.12 -12.50 -10.74
C TRP A 192 5.29 -11.31 -11.13
N PHE A 193 4.72 -11.26 -12.35
CA PHE A 193 3.70 -10.29 -12.79
C PHE A 193 3.75 -8.92 -12.07
N GLY A 194 4.63 -8.02 -12.50
CA GLY A 194 4.77 -6.66 -11.92
C GLY A 194 5.36 -6.57 -10.50
N MET A 195 5.57 -7.69 -9.82
CA MET A 195 6.24 -7.77 -8.53
C MET A 195 7.75 -8.00 -8.65
N GLU A 196 8.43 -7.87 -7.52
CA GLU A 196 9.86 -8.17 -7.38
C GLU A 196 10.08 -9.38 -6.48
N PRO A 197 11.10 -10.21 -6.78
CA PRO A 197 11.61 -11.16 -5.82
C PRO A 197 11.91 -10.44 -4.50
N ARG A 198 11.65 -11.12 -3.38
CA ARG A 198 11.90 -10.55 -2.06
C ARG A 198 13.35 -10.09 -1.94
N TYR A 199 13.53 -8.88 -1.40
CA TYR A 199 14.81 -8.17 -1.32
C TYR A 199 15.94 -8.92 -0.60
N ASP A 200 15.64 -9.92 0.23
CA ASP A 200 16.64 -10.68 0.99
C ASP A 200 17.06 -11.99 0.30
N GLY A 201 16.47 -12.33 -0.86
CA GLY A 201 16.72 -13.58 -1.58
C GLY A 201 16.36 -14.83 -0.77
N LYS A 202 15.74 -14.68 0.41
CA LYS A 202 15.44 -15.76 1.34
C LYS A 202 13.94 -16.03 1.26
N GLN A 203 13.59 -17.08 0.53
CA GLN A 203 12.24 -17.67 0.51
C GLN A 203 11.96 -18.44 1.83
N SER A 204 12.25 -17.82 2.97
CA SER A 204 12.06 -18.39 4.30
C SER A 204 10.73 -17.92 4.90
N PHE A 205 9.96 -18.88 5.42
CA PHE A 205 8.69 -18.78 6.16
C PHE A 205 7.98 -17.44 6.07
N GLY A 206 7.37 -17.17 4.91
CA GLY A 206 6.26 -16.23 4.75
C GLY A 206 6.42 -14.83 5.35
N LEU A 207 5.32 -14.10 5.26
CA LEU A 207 5.08 -12.89 6.00
C LEU A 207 4.95 -13.21 7.50
N SER A 208 6.07 -13.35 8.20
CA SER A 208 6.05 -13.69 9.63
C SER A 208 5.37 -12.58 10.44
N PRO A 209 4.25 -12.85 11.14
CA PRO A 209 3.64 -11.88 12.03
C PRO A 209 4.61 -11.38 13.10
N LEU A 210 5.56 -12.21 13.53
CA LEU A 210 6.59 -11.81 14.50
C LEU A 210 7.52 -10.72 13.96
N LYS A 211 7.87 -10.78 12.65
CA LYS A 211 8.65 -9.70 12.01
C LYS A 211 7.85 -8.41 11.93
N TYR A 212 6.53 -8.48 11.70
CA TYR A 212 5.67 -7.30 11.62
C TYR A 212 5.66 -6.48 12.90
N TRP A 213 5.75 -7.14 14.05
CA TRP A 213 5.68 -6.47 15.35
C TRP A 213 7.06 -6.25 15.99
N SER A 214 8.14 -6.59 15.28
CA SER A 214 9.51 -6.35 15.74
C SER A 214 9.78 -4.85 15.90
N LYS A 215 10.18 -4.43 17.11
CA LYS A 215 10.58 -3.05 17.43
C LYS A 215 11.71 -2.52 16.52
N LEU A 216 12.57 -3.41 16.02
CA LEU A 216 13.67 -3.05 15.12
C LEU A 216 13.20 -2.57 13.75
N LEU A 217 12.00 -2.98 13.33
CA LEU A 217 11.39 -2.61 12.04
C LEU A 217 10.35 -1.49 12.19
N TYR A 218 10.29 -0.85 13.36
CA TYR A 218 9.53 0.39 13.54
C TYR A 218 10.37 1.57 13.06
N ARG A 219 9.74 2.44 12.27
CA ARG A 219 10.29 3.77 12.05
C ARG A 219 10.15 4.51 13.38
N GLN A 220 11.26 4.80 14.04
CA GLN A 220 11.24 5.68 15.20
C GLN A 220 10.68 7.03 14.76
N TRP A 221 9.61 7.48 15.43
CA TRP A 221 9.11 8.83 15.23
C TRP A 221 10.20 9.80 15.63
N LYS A 222 10.60 10.67 14.70
CA LYS A 222 11.43 11.82 15.00
C LYS A 222 10.49 13.02 14.99
N PRO A 223 10.40 13.81 16.08
CA PRO A 223 9.71 15.08 16.03
C PRO A 223 10.25 15.88 14.85
N LEU A 224 9.35 16.53 14.10
CA LEU A 224 9.78 17.56 13.16
C LEU A 224 10.53 18.60 13.99
N SER A 225 11.85 18.72 13.79
CA SER A 225 12.63 19.77 14.42
C SER A 225 11.98 21.10 14.04
N GLU A 226 11.55 21.88 15.02
CA GLU A 226 11.01 23.23 14.86
C GLU A 226 12.05 24.13 14.17
N LYS A 227 12.07 24.08 12.84
CA LYS A 227 12.72 25.07 12.00
C LYS A 227 11.77 25.40 10.87
N MET A 228 10.65 26.03 11.21
CA MET A 228 10.00 26.90 10.25
C MET A 228 10.77 28.22 10.25
N PRO A 229 11.29 28.69 9.10
CA PRO A 229 11.82 30.04 9.01
C PRO A 229 10.71 31.04 9.31
N LYS A 230 11.02 32.02 10.17
CA LYS A 230 10.22 33.24 10.31
C LYS A 230 10.35 34.09 9.05
#